data_AF-A0A3D0RW44-F1
#
_entry.id   AF-A0A3D0RW44-F1
#
_cell.length_a   1.000
_cell.length_b   1.000
_cell.length_c   1.000
_cell.angle_alpha   90.00
_cell.angle_beta   90.00
_cell.angle_gamma   90.00
#
_symmetry.space_group_name_H-M   'P 1'
#
loop_
_entity.id
_entity.type
_entity.pdbx_description
1 polymer ?
#
loop_
_entity_poly.entity_id
_entity_poly.type
_entity_poly.pdbx_seq_one_letter_code
_entity_poly.pdbx_strand_id
1 'polypeptide(L)'
;VYFAPGATHAPHHVPKEWADKYAGRFDDGWDVQRERTFARQLELGVIPAGTELTERHDEITGWDDMPDELKPVLARQMEVYAGFLEHTDHHVGRLIDAIDDLGVLDDTIVYYIIGDN
;
A
#
# COMPACT_ATOMS: atom_id res chain seq x y z
N VAL A 1 7.85 -6.50 -22.28
CA VAL A 1 6.77 -5.51 -21.99
C VAL A 1 7.27 -4.57 -20.89
N TYR A 2 6.98 -3.27 -20.96
CA TYR A 2 7.22 -2.33 -19.86
C TYR A 2 5.88 -1.74 -19.44
N PHE A 3 5.43 -2.09 -18.24
CA PHE A 3 4.13 -1.69 -17.69
C PHE A 3 4.37 -0.90 -16.41
N ALA A 4 4.16 0.41 -16.47
CA ALA A 4 4.42 1.36 -15.39
C ALA A 4 3.17 2.22 -15.14
N PRO A 5 2.15 1.68 -14.46
CA PRO A 5 0.96 2.46 -14.08
C PRO A 5 1.36 3.55 -13.08
N GLY A 6 0.72 4.72 -13.14
CA GLY A 6 0.96 5.82 -12.18
C GLY A 6 0.32 5.60 -10.81
N ALA A 7 0.10 4.35 -10.41
CA ALA A 7 -0.66 4.01 -9.24
C ALA A 7 0.04 4.43 -7.95
N THR A 8 -0.81 4.78 -6.98
CA THR A 8 -0.50 5.35 -5.67
C THR A 8 0.29 6.66 -5.65
N HIS A 9 0.71 7.19 -6.79
CA HIS A 9 1.13 8.58 -6.89
C HIS A 9 -0.08 9.51 -6.71
N ALA A 10 0.12 10.65 -6.05
CA ALA A 10 -0.93 11.65 -5.88
C ALA A 10 -1.30 12.31 -7.23
N PRO A 11 -2.56 12.76 -7.42
CA PRO A 11 -3.68 12.62 -6.51
C PRO A 11 -4.25 11.18 -6.50
N HIS A 12 -4.55 10.65 -5.31
CA HIS A 12 -5.08 9.30 -5.19
C HIS A 12 -6.54 9.26 -5.65
N HIS A 13 -6.80 8.61 -6.78
CA HIS A 13 -8.15 8.40 -7.29
C HIS A 13 -8.31 6.95 -7.79
N VAL A 14 -9.37 6.29 -7.33
CA VAL A 14 -9.71 4.90 -7.71
C VAL A 14 -11.24 4.76 -7.71
N PRO A 15 -11.84 3.84 -8.49
CA PRO A 15 -13.27 3.59 -8.40
C PRO A 15 -13.68 3.25 -6.96
N LYS A 16 -14.86 3.73 -6.56
CA LYS A 16 -15.33 3.72 -5.17
C LYS A 16 -15.30 2.32 -4.56
N GLU A 17 -15.67 1.29 -5.31
CA GLU A 17 -15.70 -0.07 -4.78
C GLU A 17 -14.34 -0.58 -4.29
N TRP A 18 -13.22 -0.06 -4.81
CA TRP A 18 -11.89 -0.46 -4.35
C TRP A 18 -11.51 0.20 -3.04
N ALA A 19 -11.76 1.51 -2.91
CA ALA A 19 -11.49 2.23 -1.66
C ALA A 19 -12.42 1.74 -0.53
N ASP A 20 -13.67 1.44 -0.82
CA ASP A 20 -14.67 1.03 0.18
C ASP A 20 -14.38 -0.33 0.83
N LYS A 21 -13.58 -1.20 0.20
CA LYS A 21 -13.08 -2.45 0.84
C LYS A 21 -12.27 -2.18 2.10
N TYR A 22 -11.67 -1.00 2.19
CA TYR A 22 -10.80 -0.58 3.27
C TYR A 22 -11.49 0.31 4.31
N ALA A 23 -12.80 0.53 4.20
CA ALA A 23 -13.55 1.36 5.16
C ALA A 23 -13.25 0.99 6.62
N GLY A 24 -12.76 1.95 7.39
CA GLY A 24 -12.42 1.83 8.81
C GLY A 24 -11.15 1.02 9.12
N ARG A 25 -10.41 0.56 8.10
CA ARG A 25 -9.17 -0.23 8.31
C ARG A 25 -8.00 0.60 8.85
N PHE A 26 -8.10 1.92 8.73
CA PHE A 26 -7.03 2.86 9.07
C PHE A 26 -7.43 3.87 10.17
N ASP A 27 -8.51 3.60 10.90
CA ASP A 27 -9.02 4.49 11.96
C ASP A 27 -8.06 4.62 13.15
N ASP A 28 -7.16 3.63 13.32
CA ASP A 28 -6.12 3.65 14.35
C ASP A 28 -4.90 4.52 13.96
N GLY A 29 -4.87 5.08 12.75
CA GLY A 29 -3.86 6.03 12.31
C GLY A 29 -2.49 5.44 11.94
N TRP A 30 -1.58 6.32 11.50
CA TRP A 30 -0.24 5.93 11.02
C TRP A 30 0.68 5.42 12.11
N ASP A 31 0.49 5.84 13.37
CA ASP A 31 1.31 5.40 14.51
C ASP A 31 1.06 3.93 14.85
N VAL A 32 -0.19 3.50 14.83
CA VAL A 32 -0.52 2.07 14.99
C VAL A 32 -0.17 1.30 13.71
N GLN A 33 -0.40 1.89 12.52
CA GLN A 33 -0.09 1.24 11.26
C GLN A 33 1.40 0.92 11.11
N ARG A 34 2.31 1.82 11.51
CA ARG A 34 3.76 1.56 11.46
C ARG A 34 4.17 0.41 12.38
N GLU A 35 3.59 0.31 13.57
CA GLU A 35 3.87 -0.79 14.50
C GLU A 35 3.40 -2.14 13.93
N ARG A 36 2.19 -2.17 13.35
CA ARG A 36 1.64 -3.36 12.67
C ARG A 36 2.52 -3.80 11.50
N THR A 37 2.92 -2.84 10.64
CA THR A 37 3.80 -3.12 9.50
C THR A 37 5.15 -3.66 9.98
N PHE A 38 5.76 -3.02 10.98
CA PHE A 38 7.05 -3.44 11.52
C PHE A 38 7.02 -4.86 12.11
N ALA A 39 6.01 -5.15 12.94
CA ALA A 39 5.82 -6.48 13.51
C ALA A 39 5.63 -7.54 12.42
N ARG A 40 4.86 -7.24 11.36
CA ARG A 40 4.66 -8.15 10.24
C ARG A 40 5.93 -8.35 9.40
N GLN A 41 6.73 -7.30 9.20
CA GLN A 41 8.02 -7.40 8.50
C GLN A 41 9.01 -8.29 9.26
N LEU A 42 9.04 -8.20 10.61
CA LEU A 42 9.83 -9.11 11.45
C LEU A 42 9.33 -10.56 11.32
N GLU A 43 8.01 -10.78 11.42
CA GLU A 43 7.40 -12.10 11.30
C GLU A 43 7.71 -12.78 9.94
N LEU A 44 7.68 -11.99 8.86
CA LEU A 44 7.97 -12.46 7.50
C LEU A 44 9.47 -12.57 7.20
N GLY A 45 10.35 -12.08 8.10
CA GLY A 45 11.80 -12.03 7.86
C GLY A 45 12.23 -11.04 6.78
N VAL A 46 11.38 -10.06 6.44
CA VAL A 46 11.73 -8.96 5.52
C VAL A 46 12.79 -8.07 6.14
N ILE A 47 12.73 -7.88 7.47
CA ILE A 47 13.75 -7.18 8.25
C ILE A 47 14.36 -8.13 9.30
N PRO A 48 15.64 -7.96 9.69
CA PRO A 48 16.31 -8.87 10.62
C PRO A 48 15.71 -8.85 12.04
N ALA A 49 15.83 -9.98 12.75
CA ALA A 49 15.52 -10.02 14.17
C ALA A 49 16.43 -9.05 14.95
N GLY A 50 15.88 -8.41 15.99
CA GLY A 50 16.59 -7.40 16.78
C GLY A 50 16.63 -6.00 16.14
N THR A 51 16.01 -5.81 14.96
CA THR A 51 15.76 -4.45 14.44
C THR A 51 14.89 -3.67 15.43
N GLU A 52 15.18 -2.39 15.59
CA GLU A 52 14.40 -1.46 16.41
C GLU A 52 13.57 -0.54 15.52
N LEU A 53 12.31 -0.30 15.91
CA LEU A 53 11.46 0.67 15.22
C LEU A 53 11.94 2.07 15.58
N THR A 54 12.24 2.89 14.56
CA THR A 54 12.69 4.27 14.79
C THR A 54 11.65 5.10 15.54
N GLU A 55 12.07 6.19 16.18
CA GLU A 55 11.14 7.18 16.70
C GLU A 55 10.43 7.92 15.55
N ARG A 56 9.23 8.47 15.82
CA ARG A 56 8.56 9.36 14.88
C ARG A 56 9.33 10.69 14.83
N HIS A 57 9.53 11.23 13.64
CA HIS A 57 10.18 12.53 13.49
C HIS A 57 9.32 13.65 14.09
N ASP A 58 9.93 14.62 14.76
CA ASP A 58 9.25 15.70 15.49
C ASP A 58 8.34 16.59 14.61
N GLU A 59 8.65 16.66 13.31
CA GLU A 59 7.84 17.41 12.33
C GLU A 59 6.55 16.68 11.91
N ILE A 60 6.37 15.42 12.30
CA ILE A 60 5.17 14.63 12.03
C ILE A 60 4.30 14.62 13.28
N THR A 61 3.17 15.33 13.23
CA THR A 61 2.15 15.30 14.28
C THR A 61 1.72 13.86 14.57
N GLY A 62 1.48 13.52 15.83
CA GLY A 62 0.94 12.21 16.20
C GLY A 62 -0.52 12.07 15.80
N TRP A 63 -0.95 10.84 15.51
CA TRP A 63 -2.36 10.58 15.17
C TRP A 63 -3.30 11.05 16.28
N ASP A 64 -2.96 10.75 17.53
CA ASP A 64 -3.76 11.13 18.70
C ASP A 64 -3.81 12.66 18.91
N ASP A 65 -2.78 13.38 18.45
CA ASP A 65 -2.68 14.83 18.52
C ASP A 65 -3.39 15.55 17.37
N MET A 66 -3.87 14.82 16.36
CA MET A 66 -4.62 15.41 15.25
C MET A 66 -6.02 15.87 15.69
N PRO A 67 -6.50 17.02 15.16
CA PRO A 67 -7.89 17.41 15.33
C PRO A 67 -8.85 16.30 14.89
N ASP A 68 -9.82 15.96 15.74
CA ASP A 68 -10.76 14.87 15.48
C ASP A 68 -11.56 15.05 14.17
N GLU A 69 -11.80 16.30 13.76
CA GLU A 69 -12.47 16.62 12.50
C GLU A 69 -11.66 16.24 11.25
N LEU A 70 -10.34 16.11 11.36
CA LEU A 70 -9.47 15.73 10.25
C LEU A 70 -9.29 14.21 10.14
N LYS A 71 -9.42 13.47 11.24
CA LYS A 71 -9.20 12.01 11.28
C LYS A 71 -10.01 11.25 10.22
N PRO A 72 -11.31 11.51 10.00
CA PRO A 72 -12.08 10.83 8.95
C PRO A 72 -11.52 11.07 7.54
N VAL A 73 -11.02 12.27 7.26
CA VAL A 73 -10.45 12.61 5.95
C VAL A 73 -9.11 11.91 5.73
N LEU A 74 -8.26 11.88 6.76
CA LEU A 74 -6.94 11.24 6.73
C LEU A 74 -7.04 9.72 6.63
N ALA A 75 -7.94 9.11 7.41
CA ALA A 75 -8.24 7.69 7.29
C ALA A 75 -8.75 7.36 5.88
N ARG A 76 -9.70 8.15 5.36
CA ARG A 76 -10.21 7.97 4.00
C ARG A 76 -9.12 8.13 2.94
N GLN A 77 -8.15 9.02 3.12
CA GLN A 77 -7.03 9.15 2.19
C GLN A 77 -6.22 7.85 2.10
N MET A 78 -5.97 7.18 3.23
CA MET A 78 -5.28 5.89 3.26
C MET A 78 -6.12 4.75 2.69
N GLU A 79 -7.45 4.76 2.90
CA GLU A 79 -8.36 3.80 2.25
C GLU A 79 -8.33 3.91 0.73
N VAL A 80 -8.31 5.14 0.20
CA VAL A 80 -8.20 5.41 -1.24
C VAL A 80 -6.83 4.98 -1.77
N TYR A 81 -5.75 5.23 -1.03
CA TYR A 81 -4.41 4.73 -1.36
C TYR A 81 -4.40 3.19 -1.46
N ALA A 82 -4.92 2.50 -0.45
CA ALA A 82 -4.95 1.05 -0.38
C ALA A 82 -5.79 0.45 -1.51
N GLY A 83 -6.98 1.02 -1.77
CA GLY A 83 -7.82 0.64 -2.90
C GLY A 83 -7.16 0.87 -4.25
N PHE A 84 -6.39 1.96 -4.41
CA PHE A 84 -5.67 2.24 -5.66
C PHE A 84 -4.53 1.25 -5.90
N LEU A 85 -3.84 0.84 -4.84
CA LEU A 85 -2.82 -0.21 -4.93
C LEU A 85 -3.45 -1.56 -5.31
N GLU A 86 -4.53 -1.97 -4.66
CA GLU A 86 -5.24 -3.23 -4.97
C GLU A 86 -5.82 -3.24 -6.39
N HIS A 87 -6.41 -2.13 -6.83
CA HIS A 87 -6.89 -1.98 -8.21
C HIS A 87 -5.76 -2.16 -9.23
N THR A 88 -4.57 -1.66 -8.91
CA THR A 88 -3.40 -1.78 -9.78
C THR A 88 -2.89 -3.21 -9.81
N ASP A 89 -2.81 -3.86 -8.66
CA ASP A 89 -2.48 -5.29 -8.55
C ASP A 89 -3.44 -6.15 -9.37
N HIS A 90 -4.74 -5.85 -9.34
CA HIS A 90 -5.73 -6.53 -10.20
C HIS A 90 -5.40 -6.42 -11.70
N HIS A 91 -4.99 -5.24 -12.20
CA HIS A 91 -4.62 -5.09 -13.62
C HIS A 91 -3.24 -5.65 -13.94
N VAL A 92 -2.31 -5.70 -12.98
CA VAL A 92 -1.07 -6.46 -13.11
C VAL A 92 -1.40 -7.95 -13.26
N GLY A 93 -2.30 -8.49 -12.44
CA GLY A 93 -2.80 -9.86 -12.55
C GLY A 93 -3.34 -10.16 -13.95
N ARG A 94 -4.20 -9.29 -14.49
CA ARG A 94 -4.71 -9.43 -15.88
C ARG A 94 -3.62 -9.47 -16.94
N LEU A 95 -2.51 -8.74 -16.75
CA LEU A 95 -1.37 -8.80 -17.66
C LEU A 95 -0.65 -10.14 -17.55
N ILE A 96 -0.44 -10.65 -16.33
CA ILE A 96 0.17 -11.97 -16.09
C ILE A 96 -0.71 -13.08 -16.66
N ASP A 97 -2.02 -13.06 -16.40
CA ASP A 97 -2.98 -14.02 -16.92
C ASP A 97 -2.95 -14.05 -18.46
N ALA A 98 -2.87 -12.88 -19.10
CA ALA A 98 -2.77 -12.81 -20.56
C ALA A 98 -1.45 -13.39 -21.12
N ILE A 99 -0.36 -13.32 -20.35
CA ILE A 99 0.92 -13.96 -20.73
C ILE A 99 0.84 -15.48 -20.54
N ASP A 100 0.15 -15.93 -19.49
CA ASP A 100 -0.09 -17.35 -19.23
C ASP A 100 -1.00 -18.00 -20.28
N ASP A 101 -2.07 -17.30 -20.68
CA ASP A 101 -2.97 -17.74 -21.76
C ASP A 101 -2.24 -17.91 -23.11
N LEU A 102 -1.14 -17.19 -23.32
CA LEU A 102 -0.27 -17.35 -24.48
C LEU A 102 0.69 -18.55 -24.38
N GLY A 103 0.77 -19.20 -23.21
CA GLY A 103 1.60 -20.36 -22.94
C GLY A 103 3.09 -20.04 -22.79
N VAL A 104 3.44 -18.80 -22.47
CA VAL A 104 4.85 -18.33 -22.42
C VAL A 104 5.25 -17.76 -21.06
N LEU A 105 4.41 -17.87 -20.03
CA LEU A 105 4.72 -17.33 -18.69
C LEU A 105 5.99 -17.97 -18.09
N ASP A 106 6.15 -19.29 -18.22
CA ASP A 106 7.34 -20.01 -17.72
C ASP A 106 8.65 -19.61 -18.43
N ASP A 107 8.55 -19.06 -19.65
CA ASP A 107 9.68 -18.52 -20.43
C ASP A 107 9.73 -16.97 -20.37
N THR A 108 9.01 -16.37 -19.42
CA THR A 108 8.96 -14.92 -19.21
C THR A 108 9.60 -14.55 -17.87
N ILE A 109 10.65 -13.73 -17.91
CA ILE A 109 11.20 -13.14 -16.69
C ILE A 109 10.35 -11.94 -16.28
N VAL A 110 9.77 -12.01 -15.08
CA VAL A 110 8.99 -10.91 -14.48
C VAL A 110 9.87 -10.17 -13.48
N TYR A 111 10.05 -8.87 -13.71
CA TYR A 111 10.63 -7.95 -12.75
C TYR A 111 9.53 -7.04 -12.21
N TYR A 112 9.32 -7.09 -10.90
CA TYR A 112 8.34 -6.25 -10.22
C TYR A 112 9.04 -5.28 -9.29
N ILE A 113 8.74 -3.99 -9.49
CA ILE A 113 9.29 -2.88 -8.72
C ILE A 113 8.10 -2.08 -8.20
N ILE A 114 7.94 -2.03 -6.88
CA ILE A 114 6.99 -1.14 -6.22
C ILE A 114 7.78 0.09 -5.76
N GLY A 115 7.40 1.26 -6.26
CA GLY A 115 8.09 2.53 -5.98
C GLY A 115 9.26 2.76 -6.94
N ASP A 116 9.30 3.94 -7.55
CA ASP A 116 10.45 4.43 -8.33
C ASP A 116 11.38 5.32 -7.49
N ASN A 117 11.13 5.41 -6.18
CA ASN A 117 11.85 6.21 -5.19
C ASN A 117 12.02 5.51 -3.83
#